data_AF-A0AAU8JA02-F1
#
_entry.id   AF-A0AAU8JA02-F1
#
_cell.length_a   1.000
_cell.length_b   1.000
_cell.length_c   1.000
_cell.angle_alpha   90.00
_cell.angle_beta   90.00
_cell.angle_gamma   90.00
#
_symmetry.space_group_name_H-M   'P 1'
#
loop_
_entity.id
_entity.type
_entity.pdbx_description
1 polymer ?
#
loop_
_entity_poly.entity_id
_entity_poly.type
_entity_poly.pdbx_seq_one_letter_code
_entity_poly.pdbx_strand_id
1 'polypeptide(L)'
;MSTINHITNPNSPQEKYGGPGAAAHLSGQRRELVIIDPNVDQWQILAAGVKPATFVHILDPNRNGVEQINEILEERKEGRGERKESIFSLPPHPSSSPSSLSPLSLHLISHGSPGTLYLGNSTLELGNLEKYRSQLEKWHIAHLYIYGCEVAAGDAGAEFLQKLHHITQTSIYANPHLTGNTALGGTWELQQIHPCPPVGERSRTAAPLLDGGSPSPLSPHTLTTYPHTLGFSAQTTFAVGDSPQSVTVGDFNGDKKQDLAVTNLINNNVSVLLGDGSGGFSPQTTFAVGALPVSVTVGDFNGDKNQDLAVANFGSANVSVLLGDGSGGFSAQTTFAVGANPLFVTVGDFNNDNNQDLAVANGGSDNVSVLLGDGSGGFSAQTTFAVGANPVSVTVGDFNGDEKQDLAVANRFSDNVSVLLRDGSGGFSAQTTFAVGDDPQSVTVGDFNGDKKQDLAVTNVSDDNVSVLLGDGSGGFSTQTTFAAGGDSFSVTVGDFNGDGKQDLAVTNVSDDNVSVLLGLIL
;
A
#
# COMPACT_ATOMS: atom_id res chain seq x y z
N MET A 1 -49.74 -34.82 12.64
CA MET A 1 -50.66 -34.82 13.81
C MET A 1 -49.92 -34.19 14.97
N SER A 2 -50.55 -33.20 15.62
CA SER A 2 -50.39 -32.69 17.00
C SER A 2 -49.05 -32.93 17.73
N THR A 3 -48.37 -31.92 18.27
CA THR A 3 -48.80 -31.29 19.53
C THR A 3 -48.04 -30.00 19.83
N ILE A 4 -48.71 -29.17 20.63
CA ILE A 4 -48.36 -27.82 21.09
C ILE A 4 -48.01 -27.87 22.60
N ASN A 5 -47.09 -26.97 23.02
CA ASN A 5 -46.99 -26.22 24.30
C ASN A 5 -45.98 -26.56 25.43
N HIS A 6 -45.33 -25.45 25.87
CA HIS A 6 -45.02 -24.98 27.25
C HIS A 6 -43.75 -25.53 27.95
N ILE A 7 -42.89 -24.79 28.70
CA ILE A 7 -42.98 -23.56 29.54
C ILE A 7 -41.55 -23.03 29.90
N THR A 8 -41.36 -21.69 29.86
CA THR A 8 -40.65 -20.68 30.73
C THR A 8 -39.37 -21.05 31.55
N ASN A 9 -38.40 -20.20 31.96
CA ASN A 9 -38.13 -18.74 32.12
C ASN A 9 -36.61 -18.60 32.53
N PRO A 10 -36.11 -17.55 33.21
CA PRO A 10 -35.76 -16.15 32.86
C PRO A 10 -34.22 -15.89 32.94
N ASN A 11 -33.68 -14.91 32.20
CA ASN A 11 -32.61 -14.00 32.67
C ASN A 11 -32.17 -13.11 31.50
N SER A 12 -32.87 -12.00 31.32
CA SER A 12 -32.35 -10.83 30.60
C SER A 12 -32.89 -9.59 31.31
N PRO A 13 -32.02 -8.72 31.86
CA PRO A 13 -32.47 -7.45 32.43
C PRO A 13 -33.06 -6.58 31.32
N GLN A 14 -34.30 -6.15 31.53
CA GLN A 14 -34.87 -5.03 30.80
C GLN A 14 -34.16 -3.73 31.19
N GLU A 15 -33.68 -2.98 30.21
CA GLU A 15 -33.58 -1.54 30.33
C GLU A 15 -34.59 -0.84 29.43
N LYS A 16 -35.13 0.23 29.99
CA LYS A 16 -36.41 0.85 29.70
C LYS A 16 -36.29 1.89 28.60
N TYR A 17 -37.33 1.96 27.77
CA TYR A 17 -37.69 3.16 27.04
C TYR A 17 -37.87 4.35 27.98
N GLY A 18 -37.16 5.44 27.69
CA GLY A 18 -37.36 6.76 28.29
C GLY A 18 -37.03 7.87 27.29
N GLY A 19 -38.08 8.41 26.64
CA GLY A 19 -38.24 9.82 26.23
C GLY A 19 -37.28 10.46 25.20
N PRO A 20 -37.78 11.35 24.31
CA PRO A 20 -36.94 12.13 23.40
C PRO A 20 -36.22 13.22 24.21
N GLY A 21 -34.99 12.94 24.62
CA GLY A 21 -34.20 13.83 25.46
C GLY A 21 -32.70 13.65 25.25
N ALA A 22 -32.21 13.81 24.01
CA ALA A 22 -30.81 14.07 23.69
C ALA A 22 -30.63 14.44 22.20
N ALA A 23 -31.43 15.40 21.70
CA ALA A 23 -31.12 16.11 20.47
C ALA A 23 -30.92 17.59 20.83
N ALA A 24 -29.90 17.85 21.64
CA ALA A 24 -29.48 19.21 21.99
C ALA A 24 -28.17 19.52 21.27
N HIS A 25 -28.26 20.46 20.33
CA HIS A 25 -27.18 21.27 19.75
C HIS A 25 -26.07 20.57 18.95
N LEU A 26 -26.32 20.40 17.65
CA LEU A 26 -25.28 20.49 16.61
C LEU A 26 -25.71 21.50 15.55
N SER A 27 -25.76 22.79 15.93
CA SER A 27 -25.99 23.91 15.01
C SER A 27 -24.94 25.00 15.23
N GLY A 28 -23.67 24.61 15.37
CA GLY A 28 -22.53 25.52 15.41
C GLY A 28 -21.75 25.40 14.10
N GLN A 29 -21.64 26.49 13.35
CA GLN A 29 -20.79 26.59 12.15
C GLN A 29 -19.38 26.05 12.44
N ARG A 30 -18.90 25.14 11.58
CA ARG A 30 -17.60 24.47 11.66
C ARG A 30 -16.45 25.49 11.55
N ARG A 31 -15.44 25.41 12.42
CA ARG A 31 -14.54 26.53 12.77
C ARG A 31 -13.08 26.40 12.30
N GLU A 32 -12.77 25.38 11.51
CA GLU A 32 -11.40 25.08 11.04
C GLU A 32 -11.32 25.01 9.52
N LEU A 33 -10.23 25.58 8.98
CA LEU A 33 -9.87 25.54 7.57
C LEU A 33 -8.44 25.02 7.44
N VAL A 34 -8.26 23.95 6.68
CA VAL A 34 -6.97 23.40 6.29
C VAL A 34 -6.76 23.71 4.82
N ILE A 35 -5.64 24.36 4.51
CA ILE A 35 -5.20 24.63 3.14
C ILE A 35 -3.93 23.82 2.90
N ILE A 36 -3.93 23.03 1.83
CA ILE A 36 -2.82 22.16 1.47
C ILE A 36 -2.29 22.61 0.10
N ASP A 37 -0.99 22.89 0.04
CA ASP A 37 -0.28 23.05 -1.23
C ASP A 37 0.00 21.65 -1.82
N PRO A 38 -0.46 21.33 -3.04
CA PRO A 38 -0.26 20.02 -3.63
C PRO A 38 1.20 19.74 -4.07
N ASN A 39 2.11 20.71 -3.94
CA ASN A 39 3.54 20.49 -4.17
C ASN A 39 4.22 19.75 -3.02
N VAL A 40 3.56 19.52 -1.88
CA VAL A 40 4.09 18.62 -0.85
C VAL A 40 3.91 17.15 -1.25
N ASP A 41 4.85 16.31 -0.85
CA ASP A 41 4.83 14.88 -1.14
C ASP A 41 3.51 14.25 -0.67
N GLN A 42 2.90 13.43 -1.52
CA GLN A 42 1.67 12.66 -1.22
C GLN A 42 0.57 13.47 -0.49
N TRP A 43 0.32 14.71 -0.93
CA TRP A 43 -0.67 15.62 -0.33
C TRP A 43 -2.08 15.00 -0.19
N GLN A 44 -2.43 14.01 -1.02
CA GLN A 44 -3.69 13.29 -0.95
C GLN A 44 -3.85 12.55 0.39
N ILE A 45 -2.77 12.01 0.95
CA ILE A 45 -2.77 11.37 2.28
C ILE A 45 -3.02 12.40 3.37
N LEU A 46 -2.42 13.58 3.27
CA LEU A 46 -2.67 14.68 4.20
C LEU A 46 -4.13 15.14 4.13
N ALA A 47 -4.68 15.29 2.92
CA ALA A 47 -6.07 15.69 2.69
C ALA A 47 -7.07 14.66 3.25
N ALA A 48 -6.86 13.37 2.98
CA ALA A 48 -7.68 12.28 3.51
C ALA A 48 -7.52 12.12 5.04
N GLY A 49 -6.36 12.52 5.57
CA GLY A 49 -5.99 12.43 6.97
C GLY A 49 -6.55 13.53 7.88
N VAL A 50 -7.20 14.55 7.31
CA VAL A 50 -7.80 15.65 8.09
C VAL A 50 -8.98 15.13 8.91
N LYS A 51 -9.06 15.55 10.18
CA LYS A 51 -10.13 15.14 11.10
C LYS A 51 -11.54 15.52 10.56
N PRO A 52 -12.57 14.72 10.87
CA PRO A 52 -13.95 15.05 10.51
C PRO A 52 -14.38 16.42 11.03
N ALA A 53 -15.22 17.12 10.27
CA ALA A 53 -15.74 18.46 10.54
C ALA A 53 -14.77 19.65 10.31
N THR A 54 -13.58 19.42 9.75
CA THR A 54 -12.67 20.47 9.25
C THR A 54 -12.86 20.68 7.75
N PHE A 55 -12.78 21.93 7.26
CA PHE A 55 -12.86 22.20 5.82
C PHE A 55 -11.47 22.09 5.20
N VAL A 56 -11.34 21.36 4.10
CA VAL A 56 -10.07 21.17 3.38
C VAL A 56 -10.15 21.87 2.04
N HIS A 57 -9.11 22.63 1.68
CA HIS A 57 -8.95 23.20 0.36
C HIS A 57 -7.56 22.89 -0.18
N ILE A 58 -7.49 22.49 -1.44
CA ILE A 58 -6.23 22.21 -2.14
C ILE A 58 -5.94 23.38 -3.07
N LEU A 59 -4.76 23.98 -2.95
CA LEU A 59 -4.36 25.07 -3.84
C LEU A 59 -4.17 24.55 -5.28
N ASP A 60 -4.46 25.39 -6.26
CA ASP A 60 -4.00 25.17 -7.65
C ASP A 60 -2.49 25.50 -7.70
N PRO A 61 -1.63 24.55 -8.09
CA PRO A 61 -0.18 24.76 -8.14
C PRO A 61 0.23 25.80 -9.18
N ASN A 62 -0.63 26.11 -10.15
CA ASN A 62 -0.33 27.05 -11.23
C ASN A 62 -0.83 28.48 -10.95
N ARG A 63 -1.42 28.72 -9.77
CA ARG A 63 -1.94 30.03 -9.37
C ARG A 63 -1.20 30.53 -8.12
N ASN A 64 -1.24 31.84 -7.91
CA ASN A 64 -0.63 32.47 -6.75
C ASN A 64 -1.36 32.04 -5.47
N GLY A 65 -0.70 31.29 -4.59
CA GLY A 65 -1.35 30.71 -3.42
C GLY A 65 -1.87 31.74 -2.41
N VAL A 66 -1.20 32.89 -2.25
CA VAL A 66 -1.67 33.97 -1.35
C VAL A 66 -2.99 34.57 -1.85
N GLU A 67 -3.16 34.71 -3.16
CA GLU A 67 -4.42 35.19 -3.77
C GLU A 67 -5.55 34.16 -3.60
N GLN A 68 -5.24 32.88 -3.79
CA GLN A 68 -6.19 31.80 -3.58
C GLN A 68 -6.68 31.74 -2.12
N ILE A 69 -5.78 31.84 -1.14
CA ILE A 69 -6.14 31.87 0.29
C ILE A 69 -7.11 33.01 0.58
N ASN A 70 -6.89 34.18 -0.02
CA ASN A 70 -7.79 35.31 0.11
C ASN A 70 -9.19 35.02 -0.46
N GLU A 71 -9.26 34.46 -1.67
CA GLU A 71 -10.53 34.09 -2.32
C GLU A 71 -11.32 33.12 -1.42
N ILE A 72 -10.65 32.09 -0.89
CA ILE A 72 -11.25 31.08 0.00
C ILE A 72 -11.80 31.71 1.28
N LEU A 73 -11.03 32.61 1.90
CA LEU A 73 -11.44 33.29 3.14
C LEU A 73 -12.63 34.23 2.89
N GLU A 74 -12.68 34.93 1.77
CA GLU A 74 -13.81 35.81 1.39
C GLU A 74 -15.08 35.01 1.06
N GLU A 75 -14.97 33.92 0.28
CA GLU A 75 -16.12 33.04 -0.02
C GLU A 75 -16.77 32.48 1.24
N ARG A 76 -15.96 32.23 2.27
CA ARG A 76 -16.43 31.75 3.57
C ARG A 76 -17.14 32.85 4.37
N LYS A 77 -16.66 34.10 4.32
CA LYS A 77 -17.35 35.26 4.92
C LYS A 77 -18.72 35.51 4.29
N GLU A 78 -18.85 35.27 2.98
CA GLU A 78 -20.10 35.46 2.24
C GLU A 78 -21.10 34.29 2.36
N GLY A 79 -20.75 33.21 3.06
CA GLY A 79 -21.60 32.02 3.22
C GLY A 79 -21.86 31.25 1.91
N ARG A 80 -21.00 31.41 0.89
CA ARG A 80 -21.19 30.83 -0.46
C ARG A 80 -20.54 29.45 -0.64
N GLY A 81 -19.61 29.07 0.23
CA GLY A 81 -18.91 27.78 0.15
C GLY A 81 -19.79 26.54 0.38
N GLU A 82 -20.94 26.66 1.05
CA GLU A 82 -21.82 25.52 1.36
C GLU A 82 -22.73 25.08 0.19
N ARG A 83 -22.79 25.86 -0.91
CA ARG A 83 -23.74 25.61 -2.01
C ARG A 83 -23.25 24.71 -3.14
N LYS A 84 -21.97 24.33 -3.17
CA LYS A 84 -21.45 23.53 -4.30
C LYS A 84 -21.36 22.02 -4.07
N GLU A 85 -21.51 21.51 -2.85
CA GLU A 85 -21.44 20.05 -2.59
C GLU A 85 -22.42 19.55 -1.52
N SER A 86 -23.72 19.75 -1.72
CA SER A 86 -24.72 18.91 -1.03
C SER A 86 -25.92 18.62 -1.94
N ILE A 87 -25.91 17.43 -2.52
CA ILE A 87 -27.12 16.76 -2.99
C ILE A 87 -27.83 16.28 -1.71
N PHE A 88 -29.00 16.85 -1.41
CA PHE A 88 -29.84 16.70 -0.20
C PHE A 88 -29.56 17.67 0.97
N SER A 89 -30.21 18.84 0.95
CA SER A 89 -31.07 19.30 2.07
C SER A 89 -31.88 20.57 1.74
N LEU A 90 -33.07 20.66 2.34
CA LEU A 90 -34.12 21.68 2.16
C LEU A 90 -33.70 23.10 2.60
N PRO A 91 -34.37 24.18 2.12
CA PRO A 91 -33.94 25.56 2.38
C PRO A 91 -34.18 25.98 3.84
N PRO A 92 -33.34 26.88 4.42
CA PRO A 92 -33.51 27.31 5.80
C PRO A 92 -34.56 28.43 5.95
N HIS A 93 -35.28 28.38 7.08
CA HIS A 93 -36.16 29.45 7.56
C HIS A 93 -35.37 30.68 8.07
N PRO A 94 -35.89 31.91 7.93
CA PRO A 94 -35.18 33.12 8.30
C PRO A 94 -35.49 33.54 9.74
N SER A 95 -34.66 33.16 10.71
CA SER A 95 -34.58 33.91 11.98
C SER A 95 -33.37 33.50 12.81
N SER A 96 -32.27 34.24 12.70
CA SER A 96 -31.43 34.58 13.86
C SER A 96 -30.56 35.80 13.53
N SER A 97 -30.56 36.75 14.46
CA SER A 97 -29.76 37.97 14.45
C SER A 97 -28.24 37.65 14.50
N PRO A 98 -27.37 38.51 13.93
CA PRO A 98 -25.93 38.24 13.85
C PRO A 98 -25.31 38.38 15.24
N SER A 99 -25.15 37.26 15.93
CA SER A 99 -24.44 37.19 17.21
C SER A 99 -23.00 36.75 16.93
N SER A 100 -22.05 37.68 17.15
CA SER A 100 -20.64 37.47 17.51
C SER A 100 -20.04 36.11 17.10
N LEU A 101 -19.57 35.99 15.85
CA LEU A 101 -18.83 34.83 15.37
C LEU A 101 -17.54 34.64 16.17
N SER A 102 -17.31 33.44 16.69
CA SER A 102 -16.01 33.02 17.23
C SER A 102 -14.94 32.99 16.12
N PRO A 103 -13.67 33.31 16.41
CA PRO A 103 -12.69 33.59 15.37
C PRO A 103 -12.14 32.32 14.69
N LEU A 104 -11.85 32.42 13.39
CA LEU A 104 -11.44 31.31 12.50
C LEU A 104 -9.99 30.88 12.76
N SER A 105 -9.73 29.56 12.76
CA SER A 105 -8.39 28.98 12.77
C SER A 105 -8.02 28.45 11.38
N LEU A 106 -6.85 28.84 10.88
CA LEU A 106 -6.31 28.42 9.58
C LEU A 106 -5.07 27.54 9.80
N HIS A 107 -5.09 26.35 9.21
CA HIS A 107 -3.94 25.45 9.11
C HIS A 107 -3.42 25.49 7.67
N LEU A 108 -2.13 25.74 7.51
CA LEU A 108 -1.46 25.85 6.21
C LEU A 108 -0.37 24.79 6.12
N ILE A 109 -0.54 23.85 5.19
CA ILE A 109 0.41 22.77 4.94
C ILE A 109 1.08 23.01 3.59
N SER A 110 2.40 23.21 3.60
CA SER A 110 3.19 23.50 2.40
C SER A 110 4.66 23.18 2.62
N HIS A 111 5.46 23.16 1.56
CA HIS A 111 6.91 23.26 1.77
C HIS A 111 7.28 24.64 2.35
N GLY A 112 8.48 24.71 2.92
CA GLY A 112 9.02 25.95 3.46
C GLY A 112 10.53 25.92 3.54
N SER A 113 11.09 27.07 3.88
CA SER A 113 12.48 27.24 4.30
C SER A 113 12.51 28.40 5.31
N PRO A 114 13.64 28.65 6.00
CA PRO A 114 13.72 29.71 7.00
C PRO A 114 13.22 31.07 6.48
N GLY A 115 12.06 31.53 6.97
CA GLY A 115 11.43 32.80 6.56
C GLY A 115 10.63 32.80 5.25
N THR A 116 10.37 31.62 4.66
CA THR A 116 9.68 31.49 3.37
C THR A 116 8.67 30.34 3.37
N LEU A 117 7.49 30.59 2.83
CA LEU A 117 6.48 29.58 2.47
C LEU A 117 6.32 29.51 0.96
N TYR A 118 6.26 28.29 0.42
CA TYR A 118 5.93 28.04 -0.99
C TYR A 118 4.42 27.78 -1.08
N LEU A 119 3.70 28.54 -1.90
CA LEU A 119 2.24 28.51 -1.98
C LEU A 119 1.77 28.59 -3.45
N GLY A 120 1.38 27.45 -4.02
CA GLY A 120 1.06 27.33 -5.43
C GLY A 120 2.26 27.66 -6.29
N ASN A 121 2.15 28.68 -7.15
CA ASN A 121 3.27 29.19 -7.95
C ASN A 121 3.96 30.43 -7.36
N SER A 122 3.67 30.79 -6.11
CA SER A 122 4.23 31.97 -5.45
C SER A 122 4.93 31.62 -4.14
N THR A 123 5.69 32.59 -3.62
CA THR A 123 6.28 32.52 -2.28
C THR A 123 5.66 33.58 -1.38
N LEU A 124 5.50 33.27 -0.11
CA LEU A 124 5.25 34.25 0.94
C LEU A 124 6.51 34.32 1.82
N GLU A 125 7.26 35.40 1.69
CA GLU A 125 8.57 35.56 2.33
C GLU A 125 8.78 36.99 2.83
N LEU A 126 9.77 37.20 3.69
CA LEU A 126 10.05 38.50 4.31
C LEU A 126 10.15 39.66 3.30
N GLY A 127 10.79 39.41 2.14
CA GLY A 127 11.02 40.38 1.08
C GLY A 127 9.74 40.82 0.33
N ASN A 128 8.66 40.03 0.39
CA ASN A 128 7.44 40.30 -0.36
C ASN A 128 6.18 40.48 0.51
N LEU A 129 6.30 40.39 1.84
CA LEU A 129 5.18 40.62 2.76
C LEU A 129 4.46 41.96 2.54
N GLU A 130 5.20 43.03 2.22
CA GLU A 130 4.60 44.35 1.95
C GLU A 130 3.79 44.38 0.65
N LYS A 131 4.20 43.60 -0.36
CA LYS A 131 3.44 43.43 -1.60
C LYS A 131 2.08 42.79 -1.33
N TYR A 132 2.03 41.86 -0.37
CA TYR A 132 0.82 41.14 0.02
C TYR A 132 0.08 41.78 1.21
N ARG A 133 0.53 42.93 1.74
CA ARG A 133 -0.06 43.55 2.94
C ARG A 133 -1.58 43.70 2.83
N SER A 134 -2.06 44.27 1.73
CA SER A 134 -3.49 44.50 1.51
C SER A 134 -4.32 43.21 1.46
N GLN A 135 -3.70 42.10 1.08
CA GLN A 135 -4.30 40.78 1.08
C GLN A 135 -4.31 40.19 2.49
N LEU A 136 -3.16 40.21 3.17
CA LEU A 136 -2.97 39.62 4.49
C LEU A 136 -3.80 40.31 5.58
N GLU A 137 -3.95 41.63 5.53
CA GLU A 137 -4.81 42.40 6.44
C GLU A 137 -6.29 41.97 6.34
N LYS A 138 -6.69 41.34 5.22
CA LYS A 138 -8.07 40.84 5.03
C LYS A 138 -8.31 39.46 5.63
N TRP A 139 -7.28 38.72 6.05
CA TRP A 139 -7.46 37.34 6.52
C TRP A 139 -8.39 37.25 7.73
N HIS A 140 -8.27 38.18 8.69
CA HIS A 140 -9.14 38.25 9.88
C HIS A 140 -9.31 36.89 10.61
N ILE A 141 -8.21 36.17 10.82
CA ILE A 141 -8.16 34.87 11.50
C ILE A 141 -7.57 35.01 12.92
N ALA A 142 -8.02 34.19 13.88
CA ALA A 142 -7.46 34.20 15.24
C ALA A 142 -6.12 33.47 15.35
N HIS A 143 -6.02 32.33 14.67
CA HIS A 143 -4.87 31.45 14.75
C HIS A 143 -4.43 31.03 13.34
N LEU A 144 -3.12 31.10 13.11
CA LEU A 144 -2.47 30.59 11.92
C LEU A 144 -1.46 29.50 12.33
N TYR A 145 -1.72 28.27 11.91
CA TYR A 145 -0.85 27.12 12.11
C TYR A 145 -0.10 26.82 10.82
N ILE A 146 1.23 26.87 10.85
CA ILE A 146 2.09 26.73 9.66
C ILE A 146 2.86 25.42 9.77
N TYR A 147 2.57 24.49 8.87
CA TYR A 147 3.28 23.22 8.70
C TYR A 147 4.20 23.29 7.50
N GLY A 148 5.24 24.12 7.60
CA GLY A 148 6.30 24.24 6.59
C GLY A 148 7.65 23.86 7.15
N CYS A 149 8.53 23.36 6.29
CA CYS A 149 9.88 22.93 6.67
C CYS A 149 10.67 24.13 7.22
N GLU A 150 11.07 24.07 8.50
CA GLU A 150 11.98 25.03 9.15
C GLU A 150 11.61 26.52 9.02
N VAL A 151 10.33 26.83 8.82
CA VAL A 151 9.89 28.20 8.50
C VAL A 151 10.22 29.19 9.63
N ALA A 152 10.22 28.72 10.89
CA ALA A 152 10.56 29.54 12.05
C ALA A 152 12.06 29.49 12.42
N ALA A 153 12.90 28.85 11.61
CA ALA A 153 14.31 28.68 11.94
C ALA A 153 15.12 29.98 11.73
N GLY A 154 16.08 30.22 12.62
CA GLY A 154 17.00 31.34 12.55
C GLY A 154 16.36 32.73 12.61
N ASP A 155 17.19 33.76 12.41
CA ASP A 155 16.75 35.16 12.49
C ASP A 155 15.75 35.50 11.36
N ALA A 156 15.94 34.92 10.17
CA ALA A 156 15.04 35.11 9.03
C ALA A 156 13.62 34.60 9.30
N GLY A 157 13.50 33.39 9.88
CA GLY A 157 12.21 32.83 10.28
C GLY A 157 11.52 33.64 11.37
N ALA A 158 12.28 34.07 12.39
CA ALA A 158 11.74 34.91 13.47
C ALA A 158 11.23 36.27 12.95
N GLU A 159 12.00 36.95 12.10
CA GLU A 159 11.60 38.25 11.53
C GLU A 159 10.39 38.11 10.60
N PHE A 160 10.38 37.09 9.74
CA PHE A 160 9.26 36.78 8.86
C PHE A 160 7.95 36.60 9.64
N LEU A 161 7.96 35.73 10.65
CA LEU A 161 6.76 35.45 11.45
C LEU A 161 6.33 36.66 12.29
N GLN A 162 7.28 37.45 12.82
CA GLN A 162 6.96 38.68 13.54
C GLN A 162 6.28 39.71 12.64
N LYS A 163 6.77 39.90 11.42
CA LYS A 163 6.18 40.84 10.45
C LYS A 163 4.83 40.34 9.95
N LEU A 164 4.70 39.04 9.70
CA LEU A 164 3.42 38.42 9.33
C LEU A 164 2.37 38.58 10.44
N HIS A 165 2.76 38.37 11.71
CA HIS A 165 1.90 38.63 12.88
C HIS A 165 1.47 40.10 12.93
N HIS A 166 2.40 41.04 12.72
CA HIS A 166 2.07 42.47 12.75
C HIS A 166 1.10 42.89 11.63
N ILE A 167 1.17 42.26 10.46
CA ILE A 167 0.26 42.57 9.34
C ILE A 167 -1.12 41.91 9.57
N THR A 168 -1.15 40.64 9.96
CA THR A 168 -2.40 39.86 10.06
C THR A 168 -3.12 40.02 11.40
N GLN A 169 -2.41 40.50 12.44
CA GLN A 169 -2.86 40.54 13.83
C GLN A 169 -3.31 39.17 14.38
N THR A 170 -2.79 38.08 13.80
CA THR A 170 -3.14 36.69 14.17
C THR A 170 -2.11 36.04 15.07
N SER A 171 -2.49 35.10 15.93
CA SER A 171 -1.51 34.29 16.67
C SER A 171 -0.93 33.21 15.78
N ILE A 172 0.40 33.20 15.58
CA ILE A 172 1.07 32.29 14.66
C ILE A 172 1.79 31.17 15.41
N TYR A 173 1.61 29.95 14.92
CA TYR A 173 2.26 28.74 15.41
C TYR A 173 3.05 28.09 14.27
N ALA A 174 4.33 27.81 14.51
CA ALA A 174 5.25 27.21 13.55
C ALA A 174 6.34 26.42 14.27
N ASN A 175 7.17 25.66 13.54
CA ASN A 175 8.31 24.93 14.09
C ASN A 175 9.64 25.47 13.55
N PRO A 176 10.67 25.69 14.40
CA PRO A 176 12.02 26.05 13.96
C PRO A 176 12.86 24.85 13.49
N HIS A 177 12.33 23.63 13.56
CA HIS A 177 12.92 22.39 13.09
C HIS A 177 12.08 21.81 11.94
N LEU A 178 12.57 20.73 11.33
CA LEU A 178 11.88 20.04 10.25
C LEU A 178 10.46 19.62 10.70
N THR A 179 9.43 20.08 9.98
CA THR A 179 8.05 19.68 10.22
C THR A 179 7.74 18.40 9.44
N GLY A 180 7.19 17.37 10.09
CA GLY A 180 6.82 16.10 9.42
C GLY A 180 7.08 14.84 10.26
N ASN A 181 7.32 13.72 9.57
CA ASN A 181 7.48 12.40 10.18
C ASN A 181 8.62 12.34 11.23
N THR A 182 8.33 11.81 12.41
CA THR A 182 9.33 11.62 13.48
C THR A 182 10.44 10.63 13.13
N ALA A 183 10.15 9.60 12.33
CA ALA A 183 11.13 8.64 11.84
C ALA A 183 12.15 9.27 10.87
N LEU A 184 11.77 10.35 10.18
CA LEU A 184 12.65 11.12 9.30
C LEU A 184 13.27 12.34 10.01
N GLY A 185 13.21 12.37 11.35
CA GLY A 185 13.76 13.46 12.17
C GLY A 185 12.89 14.72 12.24
N GLY A 186 11.65 14.67 11.71
CA GLY A 186 10.68 15.76 11.77
C GLY A 186 9.80 15.75 13.02
N THR A 187 8.94 16.75 13.16
CA THR A 187 7.90 16.80 14.19
C THR A 187 6.65 17.52 13.69
N TRP A 188 5.48 17.13 14.20
CA TRP A 188 4.21 17.79 13.89
C TRP A 188 3.77 18.80 14.96
N GLU A 189 4.53 18.91 16.05
CA GLU A 189 4.22 19.83 17.14
C GLU A 189 4.59 21.27 16.74
N LEU A 190 3.65 22.19 16.85
CA LEU A 190 3.89 23.61 16.58
C LEU A 190 4.02 24.39 17.89
N GLN A 191 4.85 25.42 17.89
CA GLN A 191 5.05 26.31 19.04
C GLN A 191 4.52 27.69 18.73
N GLN A 192 3.93 28.36 19.73
CA GLN A 192 3.55 29.75 19.56
C GLN A 192 4.82 30.59 19.45
N ILE A 193 4.94 31.35 18.37
CA ILE A 193 6.04 32.29 18.22
C ILE A 193 5.63 33.59 18.91
N HIS A 194 6.17 33.82 20.11
CA HIS A 194 5.98 35.09 20.78
C HIS A 194 6.75 36.19 20.05
N PRO A 195 6.14 37.34 19.74
CA PRO A 195 6.92 38.54 19.52
C PRO A 195 7.74 38.79 20.78
N CYS A 196 9.06 38.91 20.63
CA CYS A 196 10.05 39.10 21.70
C CYS A 196 9.45 39.81 22.94
N PRO A 197 9.34 39.14 24.11
CA PRO A 197 9.04 39.86 25.34
C PRO A 197 10.27 40.74 25.70
N PRO A 198 10.08 41.89 26.37
CA PRO A 198 11.20 42.63 26.94
C PRO A 198 12.06 41.67 27.77
N VAL A 199 13.38 41.79 27.60
CA VAL A 199 14.42 40.91 28.17
C VAL A 199 14.07 40.47 29.60
N GLY A 200 13.73 39.19 29.79
CA GLY A 200 13.54 38.63 31.13
C GLY A 200 12.71 37.36 31.28
N GLU A 201 11.79 37.03 30.36
CA GLU A 201 10.90 35.87 30.55
C GLU A 201 10.89 34.91 29.35
N ARG A 202 11.30 33.66 29.58
CA ARG A 202 11.04 32.54 28.67
C ARG A 202 9.66 31.98 28.98
N SER A 203 8.62 32.46 28.32
CA SER A 203 7.37 31.72 28.22
C SER A 203 7.37 30.98 26.88
N ARG A 204 7.31 29.65 26.90
CA ARG A 204 7.00 28.83 25.73
C ARG A 204 5.60 28.28 25.96
N THR A 205 4.60 28.80 25.27
CA THR A 205 3.27 28.21 25.30
C THR A 205 3.09 27.30 24.08
N ALA A 206 2.75 26.02 24.34
CA ALA A 206 2.36 25.08 23.30
C ALA A 206 1.06 25.56 22.62
N ALA A 207 0.82 25.11 21.39
CA ALA A 207 -0.44 25.37 20.70
C ALA A 207 -1.64 25.00 21.59
N PRO A 208 -2.67 25.87 21.72
CA PRO A 208 -3.83 25.59 22.54
C PRO A 208 -4.55 24.33 22.04
N LEU A 209 -4.94 23.47 22.97
CA LEU A 209 -5.67 22.23 22.67
C LEU A 209 -7.05 22.56 22.14
N LEU A 210 -7.41 21.98 21.01
CA LEU A 210 -8.74 22.10 20.41
C LEU A 210 -9.60 21.00 21.07
N ASP A 211 -10.69 21.39 21.75
CA ASP A 211 -11.65 20.47 22.42
C ASP A 211 -11.06 19.42 23.39
N GLY A 212 -9.94 19.74 24.05
CA GLY A 212 -9.30 18.82 25.01
C GLY A 212 -8.50 17.69 24.38
N GLY A 213 -8.21 17.77 23.06
CA GLY A 213 -7.35 16.85 22.30
C GLY A 213 -6.21 17.55 21.53
N SER A 214 -5.44 16.77 20.75
CA SER A 214 -4.23 17.20 20.02
C SER A 214 -4.46 18.42 19.11
N PRO A 215 -3.53 19.41 19.07
CA PRO A 215 -3.67 20.67 18.32
C PRO A 215 -3.53 20.51 16.79
N SER A 216 -3.20 19.32 16.30
CA SER A 216 -3.07 19.04 14.87
C SER A 216 -4.45 18.82 14.20
N PRO A 217 -4.66 19.30 12.97
CA PRO A 217 -5.87 19.02 12.19
C PRO A 217 -5.85 17.60 11.61
N LEU A 218 -4.71 16.89 11.68
CA LEU A 218 -4.51 15.56 11.11
C LEU A 218 -4.79 14.46 12.14
N SER A 219 -5.23 13.30 11.66
CA SER A 219 -5.43 12.10 12.49
C SER A 219 -4.11 11.55 13.02
N PRO A 220 -4.08 10.86 14.18
CA PRO A 220 -2.88 10.20 14.68
C PRO A 220 -2.24 9.22 13.70
N HIS A 221 -3.07 8.52 12.90
CA HIS A 221 -2.59 7.66 11.82
C HIS A 221 -1.79 8.49 10.80
N THR A 222 -2.38 9.54 10.23
CA THR A 222 -1.67 10.41 9.26
C THR A 222 -0.38 11.00 9.80
N LEU A 223 -0.35 11.39 11.08
CA LEU A 223 0.85 11.95 11.72
C LEU A 223 1.98 10.91 11.86
N THR A 224 1.62 9.64 12.03
CA THR A 224 2.60 8.55 12.13
C THR A 224 2.93 7.95 10.76
N THR A 225 2.02 8.05 9.79
CA THR A 225 2.15 7.40 8.49
C THR A 225 2.64 8.25 7.34
N TYR A 226 2.58 9.56 7.47
CA TYR A 226 3.06 10.47 6.43
C TYR A 226 4.58 10.62 6.47
N PRO A 227 5.32 10.57 5.36
CA PRO A 227 4.91 10.25 3.99
C PRO A 227 5.08 8.76 3.63
N HIS A 228 5.55 7.92 4.57
CA HIS A 228 6.16 6.62 4.29
C HIS A 228 5.88 5.58 5.38
N THR A 229 4.63 5.43 5.80
CA THR A 229 4.24 4.25 6.58
C THR A 229 3.03 3.65 5.92
N LEU A 230 3.19 2.39 5.55
CA LEU A 230 2.21 1.59 4.84
C LEU A 230 0.87 1.64 5.57
N GLY A 231 -0.15 2.19 4.91
CA GLY A 231 -1.52 2.23 5.40
C GLY A 231 -2.46 1.75 4.30
N PHE A 232 -3.23 0.71 4.57
CA PHE A 232 -4.25 0.21 3.64
C PHE A 232 -5.55 0.99 3.85
N SER A 233 -6.26 1.29 2.75
CA SER A 233 -7.66 1.70 2.84
C SER A 233 -8.51 0.54 3.38
N ALA A 234 -9.78 0.82 3.74
CA ALA A 234 -10.68 -0.24 4.15
C ALA A 234 -10.81 -1.30 3.04
N GLN A 235 -10.74 -2.58 3.43
CA GLN A 235 -10.83 -3.68 2.48
C GLN A 235 -12.10 -3.60 1.63
N THR A 236 -11.96 -3.89 0.34
CA THR A 236 -13.07 -4.08 -0.59
C THR A 236 -13.04 -5.51 -1.09
N THR A 237 -14.18 -6.19 -1.09
CA THR A 237 -14.28 -7.61 -1.50
C THR A 237 -14.84 -7.72 -2.91
N PHE A 238 -14.15 -8.47 -3.76
CA PHE A 238 -14.59 -8.80 -5.12
C PHE A 238 -14.91 -10.30 -5.19
N ALA A 239 -16.08 -10.62 -5.76
CA ALA A 239 -16.54 -12.01 -5.83
C ALA A 239 -15.82 -12.79 -6.95
N VAL A 240 -15.22 -13.91 -6.56
CA VAL A 240 -14.61 -14.92 -7.45
C VAL A 240 -15.36 -16.26 -7.30
N GLY A 241 -14.79 -17.37 -7.74
CA GLY A 241 -15.36 -18.70 -7.50
C GLY A 241 -15.12 -19.21 -6.08
N ASP A 242 -15.50 -20.46 -5.86
CA ASP A 242 -15.41 -21.19 -4.60
C ASP A 242 -13.98 -21.67 -4.34
N SER A 243 -13.49 -21.44 -3.11
CA SER A 243 -12.16 -21.80 -2.67
C SER A 243 -11.05 -21.23 -3.58
N PRO A 244 -10.92 -19.88 -3.68
CA PRO A 244 -9.80 -19.29 -4.38
C PRO A 244 -8.48 -19.75 -3.75
N GLN A 245 -7.47 -20.07 -4.57
CA GLN A 245 -6.17 -20.59 -4.10
C GLN A 245 -4.98 -19.71 -4.45
N SER A 246 -4.99 -19.14 -5.65
CA SER A 246 -3.91 -18.31 -6.16
C SER A 246 -4.50 -17.12 -6.89
N VAL A 247 -3.82 -15.99 -6.81
CA VAL A 247 -4.11 -14.77 -7.56
C VAL A 247 -2.84 -14.32 -8.25
N THR A 248 -2.97 -13.87 -9.50
CA THR A 248 -1.91 -13.17 -10.23
C THR A 248 -2.47 -11.88 -10.83
N VAL A 249 -1.59 -10.92 -11.04
CA VAL A 249 -1.90 -9.62 -11.66
C VAL A 249 -1.35 -9.57 -13.08
N GLY A 250 -2.04 -8.84 -13.95
CA GLY A 250 -1.66 -8.68 -15.35
C GLY A 250 -2.47 -7.59 -16.05
N ASP A 251 -2.05 -7.14 -17.22
CA ASP A 251 -2.87 -6.30 -18.12
C ASP A 251 -3.42 -7.22 -19.21
N PHE A 252 -4.59 -7.80 -18.98
CA PHE A 252 -5.18 -8.82 -19.86
C PHE A 252 -5.98 -8.20 -21.01
N ASN A 253 -6.24 -6.90 -20.98
CA ASN A 253 -7.02 -6.17 -21.98
C ASN A 253 -6.25 -5.03 -22.70
N GLY A 254 -4.96 -4.84 -22.38
CA GLY A 254 -4.08 -3.86 -23.00
C GLY A 254 -4.36 -2.40 -22.62
N ASP A 255 -5.10 -2.14 -21.54
CA ASP A 255 -5.47 -0.80 -21.09
C ASP A 255 -4.47 -0.17 -20.10
N LYS A 256 -3.40 -0.91 -19.76
CA LYS A 256 -2.32 -0.55 -18.82
C LYS A 256 -2.76 -0.44 -17.37
N LYS A 257 -3.90 -1.01 -17.01
CA LYS A 257 -4.35 -1.18 -15.63
C LYS A 257 -4.17 -2.64 -15.23
N GLN A 258 -3.95 -2.86 -13.95
CA GLN A 258 -3.76 -4.21 -13.43
C GLN A 258 -5.12 -4.87 -13.23
N ASP A 259 -5.28 -6.01 -13.87
CA ASP A 259 -6.36 -6.97 -13.77
C ASP A 259 -5.96 -8.11 -12.82
N LEU A 260 -6.93 -8.96 -12.47
CA LEU A 260 -6.70 -10.14 -11.63
C LEU A 260 -7.09 -11.42 -12.36
N ALA A 261 -6.27 -12.46 -12.23
CA ALA A 261 -6.63 -13.84 -12.54
C ALA A 261 -6.54 -14.69 -11.27
N VAL A 262 -7.62 -15.40 -10.92
CA VAL A 262 -7.77 -16.12 -9.66
C VAL A 262 -8.19 -17.57 -9.90
N THR A 263 -7.44 -18.56 -9.41
CA THR A 263 -7.81 -19.98 -9.53
C THR A 263 -8.85 -20.36 -8.49
N ASN A 264 -9.95 -20.99 -8.92
CA ASN A 264 -11.01 -21.47 -8.03
C ASN A 264 -11.00 -22.99 -7.97
N LEU A 265 -10.47 -23.53 -6.86
CA LEU A 265 -10.14 -24.94 -6.72
C LEU A 265 -11.35 -25.85 -6.92
N ILE A 266 -12.53 -25.46 -6.41
CA ILE A 266 -13.72 -26.30 -6.46
C ILE A 266 -14.43 -26.20 -7.83
N ASN A 267 -14.39 -25.05 -8.49
CA ASN A 267 -15.05 -24.85 -9.77
C ASN A 267 -14.22 -25.34 -10.97
N ASN A 268 -12.94 -25.66 -10.80
CA ASN A 268 -12.02 -26.04 -11.87
C ASN A 268 -11.94 -24.97 -12.97
N ASN A 269 -11.85 -23.70 -12.57
CA ASN A 269 -11.75 -22.56 -13.47
C ASN A 269 -10.83 -21.47 -12.90
N VAL A 270 -10.50 -20.50 -13.74
CA VAL A 270 -9.88 -19.23 -13.35
C VAL A 270 -10.90 -18.11 -13.56
N SER A 271 -11.06 -17.24 -12.56
CA SER A 271 -11.78 -15.97 -12.65
C SER A 271 -10.84 -14.88 -13.14
N VAL A 272 -11.24 -14.12 -14.15
CA VAL A 272 -10.54 -12.92 -14.63
C VAL A 272 -11.40 -11.69 -14.34
N LEU A 273 -10.82 -10.69 -13.68
CA LEU A 273 -11.49 -9.46 -13.28
C LEU A 273 -10.69 -8.27 -13.82
N LEU A 274 -11.30 -7.45 -14.67
CA LEU A 274 -10.62 -6.32 -15.30
C LEU A 274 -10.62 -5.11 -14.37
N GLY A 275 -9.44 -4.52 -14.15
CA GLY A 275 -9.22 -3.41 -13.25
C GLY A 275 -9.59 -2.06 -13.85
N ASP A 276 -10.13 -1.16 -13.02
CA ASP A 276 -10.41 0.21 -13.43
C ASP A 276 -9.25 1.20 -13.18
N GLY A 277 -8.17 0.73 -12.54
CA GLY A 277 -6.97 1.50 -12.20
C GLY A 277 -7.11 2.36 -10.93
N SER A 278 -8.28 2.35 -10.30
CA SER A 278 -8.60 3.04 -9.05
C SER A 278 -8.88 2.08 -7.88
N GLY A 279 -8.57 0.79 -8.06
CA GLY A 279 -8.79 -0.27 -7.08
C GLY A 279 -10.14 -0.98 -7.22
N GLY A 280 -10.96 -0.61 -8.23
CA GLY A 280 -12.17 -1.34 -8.58
C GLY A 280 -11.92 -2.37 -9.69
N PHE A 281 -12.76 -3.40 -9.72
CA PHE A 281 -12.70 -4.49 -10.71
C PHE A 281 -14.08 -4.78 -11.30
N SER A 282 -14.11 -5.17 -12.58
CA SER A 282 -15.31 -5.67 -13.25
C SER A 282 -15.80 -6.99 -12.63
N PRO A 283 -17.06 -7.38 -12.86
CA PRO A 283 -17.49 -8.75 -12.58
C PRO A 283 -16.57 -9.78 -13.24
N GLN A 284 -16.37 -10.91 -12.58
CA GLN A 284 -15.53 -12.00 -13.09
C GLN A 284 -16.06 -12.56 -14.42
N THR A 285 -15.13 -12.84 -15.33
CA THR A 285 -15.30 -13.80 -16.43
C THR A 285 -14.56 -15.08 -16.06
N THR A 286 -15.07 -16.26 -16.42
CA THR A 286 -14.45 -17.52 -15.98
C THR A 286 -14.02 -18.40 -17.15
N PHE A 287 -12.87 -19.04 -17.01
CA PHE A 287 -12.28 -19.93 -18.02
C PHE A 287 -11.97 -21.29 -17.40
N ALA A 288 -12.45 -22.36 -18.02
CA ALA A 288 -12.28 -23.73 -17.50
C ALA A 288 -10.83 -24.21 -17.64
N VAL A 289 -10.33 -24.83 -16.58
CA VAL A 289 -8.97 -25.41 -16.50
C VAL A 289 -9.05 -26.88 -16.05
N GLY A 290 -7.92 -27.49 -15.68
CA GLY A 290 -7.90 -28.84 -15.14
C GLY A 290 -8.49 -28.93 -13.73
N ALA A 291 -8.50 -30.13 -13.15
CA ALA A 291 -9.10 -30.38 -11.85
C ALA A 291 -8.23 -29.86 -10.71
N LEU A 292 -8.87 -29.22 -9.72
CA LEU A 292 -8.25 -28.65 -8.52
C LEU A 292 -7.08 -27.70 -8.86
N PRO A 293 -7.33 -26.57 -9.55
CA PRO A 293 -6.29 -25.60 -9.86
C PRO A 293 -5.81 -24.90 -8.58
N VAL A 294 -4.49 -24.85 -8.39
CA VAL A 294 -3.85 -24.37 -7.15
C VAL A 294 -2.88 -23.22 -7.36
N SER A 295 -2.35 -23.03 -8.58
CA SER A 295 -1.41 -21.96 -8.91
C SER A 295 -1.66 -21.46 -10.32
N VAL A 296 -1.53 -20.14 -10.52
CA VAL A 296 -1.62 -19.48 -11.83
C VAL A 296 -0.47 -18.49 -11.99
N THR A 297 0.12 -18.47 -13.18
CA THR A 297 1.15 -17.50 -13.58
C THR A 297 0.81 -16.89 -14.94
N VAL A 298 1.39 -15.73 -15.22
CA VAL A 298 1.22 -14.97 -16.47
C VAL A 298 2.47 -15.07 -17.33
N GLY A 299 2.30 -15.13 -18.65
CA GLY A 299 3.37 -15.11 -19.63
C GLY A 299 2.91 -14.65 -21.02
N ASP A 300 3.82 -14.51 -21.97
CA ASP A 300 3.54 -14.39 -23.41
C ASP A 300 4.11 -15.67 -24.05
N PHE A 301 3.29 -16.72 -24.12
CA PHE A 301 3.72 -18.05 -24.52
C PHE A 301 3.68 -18.26 -26.04
N ASN A 302 3.08 -17.32 -26.78
CA ASN A 302 2.94 -17.39 -28.24
C ASN A 302 3.59 -16.21 -29.00
N GLY A 303 4.22 -15.28 -28.28
CA GLY A 303 4.95 -14.14 -28.85
C GLY A 303 4.06 -13.04 -29.43
N ASP A 304 2.77 -13.02 -29.12
CA ASP A 304 1.81 -12.04 -29.65
C ASP A 304 1.70 -10.77 -28.79
N LYS A 305 2.40 -10.74 -27.64
CA LYS A 305 2.44 -9.65 -26.63
C LYS A 305 1.17 -9.47 -25.82
N ASN A 306 0.18 -10.34 -25.99
CA ASN A 306 -0.92 -10.46 -25.04
C ASN A 306 -0.47 -11.35 -23.89
N GLN A 307 -1.08 -11.12 -22.73
CA GLN A 307 -0.78 -11.93 -21.55
C GLN A 307 -1.64 -13.20 -21.55
N ASP A 308 -0.95 -14.32 -21.50
CA ASP A 308 -1.45 -15.69 -21.41
C ASP A 308 -1.42 -16.18 -19.96
N LEU A 309 -2.13 -17.28 -19.67
CA LEU A 309 -2.16 -17.92 -18.36
C LEU A 309 -1.64 -19.35 -18.42
N ALA A 310 -0.80 -19.73 -17.45
CA ALA A 310 -0.45 -21.12 -17.16
C ALA A 310 -0.94 -21.48 -15.75
N VAL A 311 -1.63 -22.61 -15.60
CA VAL A 311 -2.33 -23.00 -14.38
C VAL A 311 -1.94 -24.42 -13.97
N ALA A 312 -1.39 -24.60 -12.77
CA ALA A 312 -1.09 -25.92 -12.21
C ALA A 312 -2.36 -26.57 -11.66
N ASN A 313 -2.70 -27.75 -12.17
CA ASN A 313 -3.90 -28.49 -11.79
C ASN A 313 -3.56 -29.71 -10.93
N PHE A 314 -3.65 -29.54 -9.62
CA PHE A 314 -3.28 -30.55 -8.64
C PHE A 314 -3.95 -31.90 -8.89
N GLY A 315 -5.25 -31.88 -9.21
CA GLY A 315 -6.07 -33.07 -9.40
C GLY A 315 -5.90 -33.75 -10.77
N SER A 316 -5.35 -33.05 -11.76
CA SER A 316 -5.17 -33.56 -13.13
C SER A 316 -3.74 -33.92 -13.49
N ALA A 317 -2.75 -33.61 -12.64
CA ALA A 317 -1.32 -33.83 -12.90
C ALA A 317 -0.88 -33.22 -14.25
N ASN A 318 -1.37 -32.01 -14.54
CA ASN A 318 -1.05 -31.26 -15.75
C ASN A 318 -1.02 -29.75 -15.45
N VAL A 319 -0.50 -28.99 -16.41
CA VAL A 319 -0.67 -27.54 -16.50
C VAL A 319 -1.64 -27.22 -17.64
N SER A 320 -2.58 -26.31 -17.40
CA SER A 320 -3.43 -25.71 -18.44
C SER A 320 -2.79 -24.42 -18.94
N VAL A 321 -2.68 -24.25 -20.24
CA VAL A 321 -2.24 -23.00 -20.90
C VAL A 321 -3.42 -22.42 -21.66
N LEU A 322 -3.71 -21.15 -21.41
CA LEU A 322 -4.79 -20.38 -22.02
C LEU A 322 -4.19 -19.14 -22.67
N LEU A 323 -4.33 -19.01 -23.99
CA LEU A 323 -3.79 -17.89 -24.74
C LEU A 323 -4.73 -16.69 -24.66
N GLY A 324 -4.23 -15.53 -24.26
CA GLY A 324 -4.97 -14.29 -24.14
C GLY A 324 -5.28 -13.68 -25.51
N ASP A 325 -6.45 -13.06 -25.65
CA ASP A 325 -6.84 -12.34 -26.87
C ASP A 325 -6.54 -10.82 -26.81
N GLY A 326 -5.93 -10.36 -25.70
CA GLY A 326 -5.62 -8.95 -25.46
C GLY A 326 -6.84 -8.07 -25.20
N SER A 327 -8.02 -8.65 -25.00
CA SER A 327 -9.27 -7.95 -24.68
C SER A 327 -9.93 -8.47 -23.39
N GLY A 328 -9.16 -9.18 -22.55
CA GLY A 328 -9.63 -9.87 -21.34
C GLY A 328 -10.25 -11.25 -21.59
N GLY A 329 -10.24 -11.73 -22.84
CA GLY A 329 -10.66 -13.08 -23.21
C GLY A 329 -9.48 -14.04 -23.32
N PHE A 330 -9.76 -15.34 -23.19
CA PHE A 330 -8.76 -16.40 -23.28
C PHE A 330 -9.28 -17.56 -24.13
N SER A 331 -8.35 -18.23 -24.81
CA SER A 331 -8.63 -19.45 -25.57
C SER A 331 -9.10 -20.59 -24.66
N ALA A 332 -9.64 -21.65 -25.27
CA ALA A 332 -9.78 -22.92 -24.56
C ALA A 332 -8.40 -23.42 -24.09
N GLN A 333 -8.36 -24.08 -22.94
CA GLN A 333 -7.12 -24.63 -22.40
C GLN A 333 -6.48 -25.65 -23.35
N THR A 334 -5.16 -25.57 -23.47
CA THR A 334 -4.30 -26.69 -23.90
C THR A 334 -3.61 -27.25 -22.65
N THR A 335 -3.45 -28.57 -22.55
CA THR A 335 -2.92 -29.19 -21.33
C THR A 335 -1.63 -29.95 -21.57
N PHE A 336 -0.68 -29.83 -20.65
CA PHE A 336 0.62 -30.49 -20.71
C PHE A 336 0.87 -31.30 -19.44
N ALA A 337 1.22 -32.58 -19.60
CA ALA A 337 1.42 -33.49 -18.47
C ALA A 337 2.67 -33.14 -17.67
N VAL A 338 2.55 -33.15 -16.34
CA VAL A 338 3.65 -32.88 -15.39
C VAL A 338 3.75 -34.01 -14.36
N GLY A 339 4.49 -33.82 -13.27
CA GLY A 339 4.53 -34.77 -12.16
C GLY A 339 3.21 -34.85 -11.38
N ALA A 340 3.14 -35.77 -10.42
CA ALA A 340 1.96 -35.92 -9.57
C ALA A 340 1.85 -34.77 -8.58
N ASN A 341 0.60 -34.32 -8.35
CA ASN A 341 0.27 -33.23 -7.43
C ASN A 341 1.08 -31.95 -7.68
N PRO A 342 0.98 -31.33 -8.86
CA PRO A 342 1.62 -30.04 -9.13
C PRO A 342 1.01 -28.97 -8.21
N LEU A 343 1.87 -28.22 -7.52
CA LEU A 343 1.47 -27.23 -6.51
C LEU A 343 1.78 -25.79 -6.92
N PHE A 344 2.84 -25.59 -7.71
CA PHE A 344 3.26 -24.25 -8.13
C PHE A 344 3.80 -24.30 -9.56
N VAL A 345 3.49 -23.29 -10.35
CA VAL A 345 4.05 -23.08 -11.70
C VAL A 345 4.68 -21.69 -11.79
N THR A 346 5.86 -21.62 -12.40
CA THR A 346 6.57 -20.38 -12.69
C THR A 346 7.07 -20.37 -14.14
N VAL A 347 7.44 -19.18 -14.62
CA VAL A 347 7.87 -18.93 -16.00
C VAL A 347 9.33 -18.50 -16.01
N GLY A 348 10.08 -18.97 -17.00
CA GLY A 348 11.44 -18.52 -17.29
C GLY A 348 11.86 -18.90 -18.70
N ASP A 349 12.99 -18.43 -19.20
CA ASP A 349 13.62 -18.95 -20.42
C ASP A 349 14.74 -19.88 -19.97
N PHE A 350 14.49 -21.19 -19.89
CA PHE A 350 15.41 -22.19 -19.32
C PHE A 350 16.37 -22.81 -20.35
N ASN A 351 16.25 -22.46 -21.63
CA ASN A 351 17.12 -22.96 -22.69
C ASN A 351 17.85 -21.84 -23.50
N ASN A 352 17.61 -20.56 -23.17
CA ASN A 352 18.12 -19.36 -23.84
C ASN A 352 17.67 -19.22 -25.31
N ASP A 353 16.46 -19.68 -25.64
CA ASP A 353 15.87 -19.50 -26.97
C ASP A 353 14.95 -18.26 -27.08
N ASN A 354 14.76 -17.53 -25.97
CA ASN A 354 13.85 -16.38 -25.79
C ASN A 354 12.36 -16.72 -25.83
N ASN A 355 11.99 -18.00 -25.85
CA ASN A 355 10.62 -18.41 -25.58
C ASN A 355 10.45 -18.61 -24.07
N GLN A 356 9.23 -18.42 -23.60
CA GLN A 356 8.89 -18.67 -22.21
C GLN A 356 8.61 -20.16 -22.00
N ASP A 357 9.37 -20.73 -21.07
CA ASP A 357 9.28 -22.09 -20.57
C ASP A 357 8.55 -22.12 -19.22
N LEU A 358 8.15 -23.32 -18.78
CA LEU A 358 7.48 -23.53 -17.50
C LEU A 358 8.30 -24.44 -16.59
N ALA A 359 8.40 -24.06 -15.31
CA ALA A 359 8.89 -24.92 -14.24
C ALA A 359 7.78 -25.16 -13.22
N VAL A 360 7.56 -26.43 -12.84
CA VAL A 360 6.42 -26.86 -12.02
C VAL A 360 6.89 -27.70 -10.84
N ALA A 361 6.59 -27.27 -9.62
CA ALA A 361 6.87 -28.03 -8.40
C ALA A 361 5.82 -29.14 -8.21
N ASN A 362 6.23 -30.40 -8.23
CA ASN A 362 5.34 -31.56 -8.12
C ASN A 362 5.48 -32.23 -6.75
N GLY A 363 4.62 -31.80 -5.81
CA GLY A 363 4.66 -32.24 -4.42
C GLY A 363 4.49 -33.75 -4.24
N GLY A 364 3.84 -34.45 -5.17
CA GLY A 364 3.61 -35.90 -5.11
C GLY A 364 4.66 -36.73 -5.83
N SER A 365 5.60 -36.09 -6.54
CA SER A 365 6.68 -36.77 -7.27
C SER A 365 8.09 -36.37 -6.80
N ASP A 366 8.20 -35.50 -5.80
CA ASP A 366 9.47 -35.00 -5.24
C ASP A 366 10.43 -34.48 -6.32
N ASN A 367 9.87 -33.78 -7.32
CA ASN A 367 10.61 -33.25 -8.46
C ASN A 367 10.03 -31.93 -8.96
N VAL A 368 10.82 -31.26 -9.81
CA VAL A 368 10.35 -30.17 -10.67
C VAL A 368 10.25 -30.67 -12.11
N SER A 369 9.12 -30.39 -12.78
CA SER A 369 8.98 -30.56 -14.22
C SER A 369 9.37 -29.28 -14.94
N VAL A 370 10.20 -29.37 -15.97
CA VAL A 370 10.52 -28.27 -16.90
C VAL A 370 9.97 -28.60 -18.27
N LEU A 371 9.20 -27.67 -18.84
CA LEU A 371 8.57 -27.79 -20.14
C LEU A 371 9.05 -26.63 -21.00
N LEU A 372 9.73 -26.93 -22.11
CA LEU A 372 10.28 -25.91 -22.99
C LEU A 372 9.20 -25.40 -23.95
N GLY A 373 8.99 -24.09 -23.99
CA GLY A 373 8.03 -23.43 -24.87
C GLY A 373 8.51 -23.42 -26.32
N ASP A 374 7.57 -23.55 -27.25
CA ASP A 374 7.86 -23.45 -28.69
C ASP A 374 7.63 -22.04 -29.27
N GLY A 375 7.26 -21.08 -28.40
CA GLY A 375 6.94 -19.70 -28.78
C GLY A 375 5.64 -19.55 -29.58
N SER A 376 4.81 -20.60 -29.66
CA SER A 376 3.51 -20.61 -30.34
C SER A 376 2.37 -21.09 -29.42
N GLY A 377 2.60 -21.07 -28.11
CA GLY A 377 1.68 -21.60 -27.07
C GLY A 377 1.78 -23.10 -26.84
N GLY A 378 2.69 -23.80 -27.53
CA GLY A 378 3.00 -25.21 -27.32
C GLY A 378 4.19 -25.39 -26.37
N PHE A 379 4.24 -26.55 -25.72
CA PHE A 379 5.32 -26.92 -24.80
C PHE A 379 5.80 -28.35 -25.07
N SER A 380 7.09 -28.58 -24.84
CA SER A 380 7.70 -29.90 -24.94
C SER A 380 7.14 -30.87 -23.89
N ALA A 381 7.44 -32.16 -24.06
CA ALA A 381 7.30 -33.11 -22.95
C ALA A 381 8.16 -32.66 -21.76
N GLN A 382 7.69 -32.91 -20.54
CA GLN A 382 8.42 -32.58 -19.32
C GLN A 382 9.80 -33.26 -19.26
N THR A 383 10.79 -32.50 -18.84
CA THR A 383 12.03 -33.01 -18.25
C THR A 383 11.91 -32.87 -16.73
N THR A 384 12.36 -33.85 -15.96
CA THR A 384 12.18 -33.83 -14.49
C THR A 384 13.51 -33.78 -13.76
N PHE A 385 13.56 -33.00 -12.67
CA PHE A 385 14.73 -32.83 -11.82
C PHE A 385 14.34 -33.14 -10.38
N ALA A 386 15.03 -34.09 -9.75
CA ALA A 386 14.76 -34.47 -8.37
C ALA A 386 15.16 -33.36 -7.41
N VAL A 387 14.28 -33.05 -6.46
CA VAL A 387 14.47 -32.04 -5.40
C VAL A 387 14.22 -32.68 -4.03
N GLY A 388 14.02 -31.88 -2.98
CA GLY A 388 13.60 -32.39 -1.68
C GLY A 388 12.17 -32.96 -1.69
N ALA A 389 11.76 -33.52 -0.56
CA ALA A 389 10.43 -34.12 -0.41
C ALA A 389 9.33 -33.05 -0.34
N ASN A 390 8.25 -33.29 -1.09
CA ASN A 390 7.09 -32.42 -1.21
C ASN A 390 7.45 -30.96 -1.58
N PRO A 391 7.97 -30.70 -2.79
CA PRO A 391 8.20 -29.35 -3.26
C PRO A 391 6.87 -28.61 -3.44
N VAL A 392 6.76 -27.42 -2.83
CA VAL A 392 5.51 -26.63 -2.76
C VAL A 392 5.60 -25.28 -3.46
N SER A 393 6.81 -24.75 -3.65
CA SER A 393 7.06 -23.47 -4.31
C SER A 393 8.35 -23.54 -5.11
N VAL A 394 8.38 -22.86 -6.25
CA VAL A 394 9.56 -22.73 -7.11
C VAL A 394 9.67 -21.29 -7.60
N THR A 395 10.88 -20.72 -7.50
CA THR A 395 11.20 -19.38 -8.00
C THR A 395 12.41 -19.43 -8.92
N VAL A 396 12.57 -18.38 -9.72
CA VAL A 396 13.56 -18.25 -10.78
C VAL A 396 14.51 -17.11 -10.44
N GLY A 397 15.81 -17.33 -10.66
CA GLY A 397 16.85 -16.34 -10.37
C GLY A 397 18.17 -16.63 -11.08
N ASP A 398 19.08 -15.68 -11.12
CA ASP A 398 20.50 -15.93 -11.47
C ASP A 398 21.27 -16.00 -10.16
N PHE A 399 21.49 -17.21 -9.66
CA PHE A 399 22.09 -17.43 -8.34
C PHE A 399 23.62 -17.54 -8.41
N ASN A 400 24.20 -17.65 -9.60
CA ASN A 400 25.64 -17.84 -9.82
C ASN A 400 26.31 -16.74 -10.67
N GLY A 401 25.56 -15.72 -11.09
CA GLY A 401 26.05 -14.58 -11.85
C GLY A 401 26.42 -14.89 -13.29
N ASP A 402 25.90 -15.97 -13.87
CA ASP A 402 26.19 -16.38 -15.25
C ASP A 402 25.14 -15.93 -16.29
N GLU A 403 24.21 -15.07 -15.86
CA GLU A 403 23.09 -14.51 -16.63
C GLU A 403 22.09 -15.57 -17.12
N LYS A 404 22.13 -16.80 -16.57
CA LYS A 404 21.13 -17.82 -16.83
C LYS A 404 20.17 -17.93 -15.66
N GLN A 405 18.92 -18.21 -16.00
CA GLN A 405 17.89 -18.48 -15.01
C GLN A 405 18.05 -19.89 -14.43
N ASP A 406 18.32 -19.93 -13.14
CA ASP A 406 18.38 -21.04 -12.20
C ASP A 406 17.04 -21.21 -11.45
N LEU A 407 16.90 -22.28 -10.68
CA LEU A 407 15.71 -22.55 -9.86
C LEU A 407 16.03 -22.69 -8.38
N ALA A 408 15.18 -22.12 -7.53
CA ALA A 408 15.16 -22.37 -6.09
C ALA A 408 13.78 -22.92 -5.69
N VAL A 409 13.76 -24.00 -4.90
CA VAL A 409 12.56 -24.81 -4.63
C VAL A 409 12.40 -25.06 -3.15
N ALA A 410 11.31 -24.61 -2.53
CA ALA A 410 10.98 -24.89 -1.13
C ALA A 410 10.41 -26.31 -0.98
N ASN A 411 11.02 -27.13 -0.12
CA ASN A 411 10.70 -28.54 0.07
C ASN A 411 10.09 -28.76 1.45
N ARG A 412 8.77 -28.81 1.49
CA ARG A 412 7.96 -28.77 2.70
C ARG A 412 8.34 -29.83 3.73
N PHE A 413 8.59 -31.06 3.30
CA PHE A 413 8.87 -32.18 4.21
C PHE A 413 10.36 -32.46 4.39
N SER A 414 11.23 -31.64 3.80
CA SER A 414 12.68 -31.74 3.96
C SER A 414 13.29 -30.55 4.70
N ASP A 415 12.46 -29.57 5.10
CA ASP A 415 12.86 -28.36 5.83
C ASP A 415 14.07 -27.66 5.19
N ASN A 416 14.05 -27.59 3.84
CA ASN A 416 15.14 -27.03 3.05
C ASN A 416 14.66 -26.39 1.75
N VAL A 417 15.54 -25.59 1.15
CA VAL A 417 15.44 -25.16 -0.24
C VAL A 417 16.45 -25.95 -1.09
N SER A 418 16.00 -26.41 -2.25
CA SER A 418 16.84 -26.98 -3.30
C SER A 418 17.17 -25.91 -4.32
N VAL A 419 18.45 -25.70 -4.62
CA VAL A 419 18.92 -24.80 -5.68
C VAL A 419 19.47 -25.64 -6.83
N LEU A 420 18.96 -25.39 -8.03
CA LEU A 420 19.34 -26.07 -9.25
C LEU A 420 19.91 -25.02 -10.20
N LEU A 421 21.23 -25.04 -10.37
CA LEU A 421 21.89 -24.14 -11.31
C LEU A 421 21.74 -24.67 -12.74
N ARG A 422 21.48 -23.80 -13.70
CA ARG A 422 21.39 -24.19 -15.10
C ARG A 422 22.76 -24.65 -15.60
N ASP A 423 22.76 -25.78 -16.30
CA ASP A 423 23.96 -26.26 -16.98
C ASP A 423 24.11 -25.67 -18.40
N GLY A 424 25.32 -25.74 -18.94
CA GLY A 424 25.61 -25.27 -20.30
C GLY A 424 25.04 -26.14 -21.42
N SER A 425 24.25 -27.19 -21.11
CA SER A 425 23.64 -28.11 -22.07
C SER A 425 22.12 -27.97 -22.19
N GLY A 426 21.53 -26.96 -21.56
CA GLY A 426 20.08 -26.70 -21.59
C GLY A 426 19.28 -27.51 -20.56
N GLY A 427 19.95 -28.03 -19.53
CA GLY A 427 19.33 -28.68 -18.38
C GLY A 427 19.72 -28.00 -17.06
N PHE A 428 19.49 -28.69 -15.95
CA PHE A 428 19.89 -28.24 -14.62
C PHE A 428 20.87 -29.24 -13.98
N SER A 429 21.83 -28.68 -13.24
CA SER A 429 22.71 -29.44 -12.37
C SER A 429 21.95 -30.15 -11.25
N ALA A 430 22.63 -31.09 -10.57
CA ALA A 430 22.07 -31.71 -9.38
C ALA A 430 21.80 -30.66 -8.29
N GLN A 431 20.69 -30.81 -7.57
CA GLN A 431 20.31 -29.91 -6.48
C GLN A 431 21.45 -29.75 -5.46
N THR A 432 21.64 -28.51 -5.00
CA THR A 432 22.31 -28.19 -3.74
C THR A 432 21.26 -27.77 -2.74
N THR A 433 21.32 -28.26 -1.50
CA THR A 433 20.29 -27.99 -0.50
C THR A 433 20.78 -27.07 0.60
N PHE A 434 19.89 -26.19 1.07
CA PHE A 434 20.13 -25.26 2.15
C PHE A 434 19.01 -25.38 3.18
N ALA A 435 19.37 -25.68 4.43
CA ALA A 435 18.38 -25.84 5.50
C ALA A 435 17.68 -24.49 5.80
N VAL A 436 16.37 -24.57 5.99
CA VAL A 436 15.52 -23.45 6.41
C VAL A 436 14.77 -23.81 7.70
N GLY A 437 13.69 -23.10 8.05
CA GLY A 437 12.80 -23.49 9.15
C GLY A 437 11.87 -24.64 8.79
N ASP A 438 11.03 -25.02 9.74
CA ASP A 438 10.12 -26.17 9.62
C ASP A 438 8.89 -25.84 8.75
N ASP A 439 8.51 -26.79 7.89
CA ASP A 439 7.36 -26.68 6.96
C ASP A 439 7.44 -25.44 6.04
N PRO A 440 8.48 -25.32 5.19
CA PRO A 440 8.62 -24.17 4.30
C PRO A 440 7.54 -24.19 3.20
N GLN A 441 6.87 -23.06 2.98
CA GLN A 441 5.73 -22.96 2.05
C GLN A 441 5.95 -22.09 0.81
N SER A 442 6.75 -21.03 0.93
CA SER A 442 6.99 -20.09 -0.17
C SER A 442 8.45 -19.68 -0.19
N VAL A 443 9.02 -19.55 -1.38
CA VAL A 443 10.37 -19.01 -1.59
C VAL A 443 10.30 -17.87 -2.60
N THR A 444 10.94 -16.75 -2.28
CA THR A 444 11.07 -15.59 -3.15
C THR A 444 12.52 -15.11 -3.21
N VAL A 445 12.83 -14.29 -4.21
CA VAL A 445 14.18 -13.81 -4.51
C VAL A 445 14.24 -12.29 -4.35
N GLY A 446 15.34 -11.81 -3.79
CA GLY A 446 15.60 -10.38 -3.63
C GLY A 446 17.07 -10.06 -3.43
N ASP A 447 17.43 -8.78 -3.36
CA ASP A 447 18.72 -8.30 -2.84
C ASP A 447 18.43 -7.64 -1.50
N PHE A 448 18.53 -8.42 -0.42
CA PHE A 448 18.11 -7.99 0.92
C PHE A 448 19.24 -7.30 1.69
N ASN A 449 20.48 -7.40 1.20
CA ASN A 449 21.67 -6.80 1.82
C ASN A 449 22.32 -5.68 0.99
N GLY A 450 21.86 -5.43 -0.23
CA GLY A 450 22.35 -4.38 -1.13
C GLY A 450 23.65 -4.72 -1.86
N ASP A 451 24.06 -5.98 -1.91
CA ASP A 451 25.31 -6.43 -2.55
C ASP A 451 25.15 -6.80 -4.04
N LYS A 452 23.93 -6.69 -4.57
CA LYS A 452 23.52 -6.99 -5.95
C LYS A 452 23.57 -8.48 -6.32
N LYS A 453 23.66 -9.37 -5.34
CA LYS A 453 23.48 -10.80 -5.53
C LYS A 453 22.06 -11.17 -5.12
N GLN A 454 21.60 -12.28 -5.67
CA GLN A 454 20.27 -12.77 -5.37
C GLN A 454 20.31 -13.59 -4.08
N ASP A 455 19.53 -13.13 -3.11
CA ASP A 455 19.24 -13.74 -1.83
C ASP A 455 17.87 -14.45 -1.89
N LEU A 456 17.63 -15.36 -0.94
CA LEU A 456 16.36 -16.05 -0.79
C LEU A 456 15.65 -15.63 0.50
N ALA A 457 14.33 -15.47 0.43
CA ALA A 457 13.45 -15.36 1.59
C ALA A 457 12.41 -16.49 1.54
N VAL A 458 12.26 -17.21 2.65
CA VAL A 458 11.46 -18.45 2.74
C VAL A 458 10.56 -18.42 3.96
N THR A 459 9.23 -18.55 3.76
CA THR A 459 8.28 -18.66 4.88
C THR A 459 8.29 -20.06 5.46
N ASN A 460 8.26 -20.17 6.79
CA ASN A 460 8.26 -21.43 7.53
C ASN A 460 7.00 -21.46 8.39
N VAL A 461 6.01 -22.23 7.96
CA VAL A 461 4.67 -22.21 8.58
C VAL A 461 4.72 -22.66 10.02
N SER A 462 5.50 -23.71 10.33
CA SER A 462 5.52 -24.27 11.68
C SER A 462 6.35 -23.45 12.67
N ASP A 463 7.17 -22.51 12.18
CA ASP A 463 8.04 -21.66 13.00
C ASP A 463 7.59 -20.18 13.06
N ASP A 464 6.47 -19.82 12.41
CA ASP A 464 5.92 -18.46 12.37
C ASP A 464 6.93 -17.38 11.94
N ASN A 465 7.80 -17.71 10.97
CA ASN A 465 8.91 -16.84 10.59
C ASN A 465 9.28 -16.90 9.10
N VAL A 466 10.11 -15.95 8.69
CA VAL A 466 10.79 -15.96 7.40
C VAL A 466 12.28 -16.19 7.60
N SER A 467 12.82 -17.15 6.85
CA SER A 467 14.25 -17.43 6.75
C SER A 467 14.84 -16.67 5.57
N VAL A 468 15.87 -15.85 5.82
CA VAL A 468 16.63 -15.15 4.77
C VAL A 468 18.00 -15.77 4.64
N LEU A 469 18.35 -16.15 3.41
CA LEU A 469 19.62 -16.75 3.05
C LEU A 469 20.31 -15.84 2.05
N LEU A 470 21.41 -15.22 2.48
CA LEU A 470 22.20 -14.33 1.61
C LEU A 470 23.00 -15.14 0.60
N GLY A 471 22.89 -14.79 -0.68
CA GLY A 471 23.57 -15.44 -1.79
C GLY A 471 25.02 -15.02 -1.91
N ASP A 472 25.91 -15.97 -2.22
CA ASP A 472 27.33 -15.66 -2.47
C ASP A 472 27.61 -15.29 -3.94
N GLY A 473 26.62 -15.43 -4.82
CA GLY A 473 26.71 -15.14 -6.25
C GLY A 473 27.45 -16.21 -7.05
N SER A 474 27.61 -17.41 -6.49
CA SER A 474 28.19 -18.59 -7.13
C SER A 474 27.32 -19.84 -6.96
N GLY A 475 26.04 -19.64 -6.61
CA GLY A 475 25.06 -20.68 -6.29
C GLY A 475 25.11 -21.17 -4.84
N GLY A 476 25.99 -20.60 -4.01
CA GLY A 476 26.03 -20.85 -2.57
C GLY A 476 25.19 -19.83 -1.81
N PHE A 477 24.65 -20.27 -0.68
CA PHE A 477 23.87 -19.44 0.23
C PHE A 477 24.38 -19.57 1.66
N SER A 478 24.33 -18.47 2.39
CA SER A 478 24.65 -18.43 3.82
C SER A 478 23.66 -19.26 4.66
N THR A 479 24.03 -19.53 5.91
CA THR A 479 23.08 -20.07 6.88
C THR A 479 21.94 -19.09 7.11
N GLN A 480 20.72 -19.61 7.24
CA GLN A 480 19.52 -18.79 7.45
C GLN A 480 19.67 -17.77 8.60
N THR A 481 19.13 -16.58 8.37
CA THR A 481 18.78 -15.62 9.41
C THR A 481 17.27 -15.53 9.46
N THR A 482 16.67 -15.73 10.63
CA THR A 482 15.21 -15.80 10.79
C THR A 482 14.64 -14.47 11.28
N PHE A 483 13.51 -14.07 10.72
CA PHE A 483 12.73 -12.90 11.14
C PHE A 483 11.31 -13.33 11.47
N ALA A 484 10.84 -12.99 12.66
CA ALA A 484 9.48 -13.33 13.07
C ALA A 484 8.44 -12.71 12.13
N ALA A 485 7.43 -13.48 11.78
CA ALA A 485 6.22 -13.06 11.08
C ALA A 485 5.01 -13.26 12.01
N GLY A 486 3.80 -13.32 11.46
CA GLY A 486 2.63 -13.78 12.19
C GLY A 486 2.48 -15.31 12.11
N GLY A 487 1.47 -15.81 12.82
CA GLY A 487 1.19 -17.24 12.90
C GLY A 487 0.82 -17.89 11.57
N ASP A 488 1.31 -19.10 11.32
CA ASP A 488 1.18 -19.85 10.07
C ASP A 488 1.59 -19.00 8.84
N SER A 489 2.83 -18.51 8.84
CA SER A 489 3.39 -17.69 7.75
C SER A 489 3.43 -18.48 6.43
N PHE A 490 2.54 -18.16 5.49
CA PHE A 490 2.25 -19.04 4.35
C PHE A 490 2.91 -18.61 3.05
N SER A 491 2.74 -17.35 2.65
CA SER A 491 3.28 -16.80 1.40
C SER A 491 4.09 -15.54 1.69
N VAL A 492 5.15 -15.32 0.92
CA VAL A 492 5.99 -14.11 0.98
C VAL A 492 6.17 -13.50 -0.39
N THR A 493 6.15 -12.18 -0.45
CA THR A 493 6.52 -11.40 -1.64
C THR A 493 7.46 -10.26 -1.27
N VAL A 494 8.18 -9.77 -2.28
CA VAL A 494 9.19 -8.71 -2.14
C VAL A 494 8.69 -7.44 -2.81
N GLY A 495 8.95 -6.29 -2.20
CA GLY A 495 8.69 -4.99 -2.79
C GLY A 495 9.24 -3.87 -1.92
N ASP A 496 9.37 -2.67 -2.46
CA ASP A 496 9.62 -1.47 -1.66
C ASP A 496 8.25 -0.92 -1.18
N PHE A 497 7.81 -1.33 0.01
CA PHE A 497 6.48 -1.01 0.51
C PHE A 497 6.44 0.33 1.25
N ASN A 498 7.60 0.87 1.65
CA ASN A 498 7.71 2.16 2.32
C ASN A 498 8.26 3.28 1.41
N GLY A 499 8.81 2.97 0.24
CA GLY A 499 9.38 3.92 -0.72
C GLY A 499 10.81 4.36 -0.38
N ASP A 500 11.56 3.61 0.42
CA ASP A 500 12.93 3.95 0.82
C ASP A 500 14.00 3.40 -0.14
N GLY A 501 13.60 2.69 -1.19
CA GLY A 501 14.45 2.09 -2.19
C GLY A 501 15.10 0.77 -1.77
N LYS A 502 14.76 0.22 -0.61
CA LYS A 502 15.19 -1.11 -0.16
C LYS A 502 14.07 -2.12 -0.37
N GLN A 503 14.47 -3.39 -0.42
CA GLN A 503 13.52 -4.48 -0.55
C GLN A 503 12.95 -4.85 0.82
N ASP A 504 11.63 -4.72 0.95
CA ASP A 504 10.84 -5.16 2.08
C ASP A 504 10.17 -6.52 1.76
N LEU A 505 9.66 -7.19 2.79
CA LEU A 505 8.87 -8.42 2.66
C LEU A 505 7.44 -8.20 3.14
N ALA A 506 6.47 -8.71 2.40
CA ALA A 506 5.08 -8.85 2.84
C ALA A 506 4.73 -10.33 2.97
N VAL A 507 4.20 -10.72 4.13
CA VAL A 507 3.99 -12.13 4.52
C VAL A 507 2.55 -12.33 4.94
N THR A 508 1.85 -13.30 4.36
CA THR A 508 0.49 -13.66 4.77
C THR A 508 0.51 -14.63 5.94
N ASN A 509 -0.21 -14.33 7.01
CA ASN A 509 -0.26 -15.13 8.23
C ASN A 509 -1.64 -15.75 8.39
N VAL A 510 -1.75 -17.06 8.16
CA VAL A 510 -3.05 -17.73 8.01
C VAL A 510 -3.80 -17.81 9.32
N SER A 511 -3.13 -18.07 10.45
CA SER A 511 -3.81 -18.19 11.75
C SER A 511 -4.20 -16.84 12.35
N ASP A 512 -3.53 -15.77 11.92
CA ASP A 512 -3.67 -14.43 12.49
C ASP A 512 -4.57 -13.51 11.66
N ASP A 513 -5.12 -14.01 10.54
CA ASP A 513 -5.97 -13.27 9.61
C ASP A 513 -5.37 -11.92 9.16
N ASN A 514 -4.05 -11.87 8.95
CA ASN A 514 -3.35 -10.61 8.64
C ASN A 514 -2.14 -10.79 7.71
N VAL A 515 -1.52 -9.65 7.38
CA VAL A 515 -0.26 -9.57 6.63
C VAL A 515 0.78 -8.86 7.50
N SER A 516 1.95 -9.47 7.67
CA SER A 516 3.12 -8.81 8.25
C SER A 516 3.90 -8.09 7.16
N VAL A 517 4.42 -6.90 7.46
CA VAL A 517 5.38 -6.21 6.59
C VAL A 517 6.69 -6.01 7.34
N LEU A 518 7.74 -6.65 6.84
CA LEU A 518 9.09 -6.59 7.38
C LEU A 518 9.89 -5.61 6.52
N LEU A 519 10.19 -4.43 7.10
CA LEU A 519 10.92 -3.39 6.39
C LEU A 519 12.42 -3.71 6.31
N GLY A 520 12.98 -3.58 5.12
CA GLY A 520 14.40 -3.80 4.84
C GLY A 520 15.27 -2.74 5.52
N LEU A 521 16.18 -3.19 6.39
CA LEU A 521 17.12 -2.30 7.08
C LEU A 521 18.56 -2.69 6.71
N ILE A 522 19.17 -1.95 5.79
CA ILE A 522 20.63 -2.01 5.61
C ILE A 522 21.27 -1.22 6.75
N LEU A 523 21.95 -1.91 7.66
CA LEU A 523 22.67 -1.35 8.82
C LEU A 523 24.15 -1.09 8.53
#